data_AF-H5USR6-F1
#
_entry.id   AF-H5USR6-F1
#
_cell.length_a   1.000
_cell.length_b   1.000
_cell.length_c   1.000
_cell.angle_alpha   90.00
_cell.angle_beta   90.00
_cell.angle_gamma   90.00
#
_symmetry.space_group_name_H-M   'P 1'
#
loop_
_entity.id
_entity.type
_entity.pdbx_description
1 polymer ?
#
loop_
_entity_poly.entity_id
_entity_poly.type
_entity_poly.pdbx_seq_one_letter_code
_entity_poly.pdbx_strand_id
1 'polypeptide(L)'
;MINPVTELIDFGRAALLRPVPRDHWQEPSQVLRRRIVAAVTLVVGAVFLWYSLRIPAGDPAFYGWTLALAAVWIVGAFASGPLHLGHAWTRSGGVGRPIVQSLALAALITGVFLAGAVVVAQIPPLRGPVDALLDHARFGSLPLVWVITTINGIGEELYFRGALFAAVGRRHAVSISTVVYTLTTVGTGIPLLVLAAFMLGLLCGLQRRVTGGVLGPTLVHCLWSSSMLFLLPPMLDVLG
;
A
#
# COMPACT_ATOMS: atom_id res chain seq x y z
N MET A 1 28.64 15.84 -16.61
CA MET A 1 27.50 16.68 -16.16
C MET A 1 26.27 15.79 -16.07
N ILE A 2 25.52 15.84 -14.97
CA ILE A 2 24.29 15.06 -14.79
C ILE A 2 23.19 15.72 -15.64
N ASN A 3 22.57 14.98 -16.56
CA ASN A 3 21.38 15.43 -17.26
C ASN A 3 20.14 15.02 -16.45
N PRO A 4 19.34 15.97 -15.92
CA PRO A 4 18.21 15.65 -15.03
C PRO A 4 17.10 14.86 -15.72
N VAL A 5 16.89 15.07 -17.03
CA VAL A 5 15.87 14.34 -17.80
C VAL A 5 16.28 12.88 -17.97
N THR A 6 17.53 12.64 -18.34
CA THR A 6 18.09 11.28 -18.46
C THR A 6 18.03 10.54 -17.13
N GLU A 7 18.42 11.21 -16.04
CA GLU A 7 18.38 10.62 -14.69
C GLU A 7 16.94 10.23 -14.28
N LEU A 8 15.95 11.07 -14.58
CA LEU A 8 14.54 10.77 -14.28
C LEU A 8 14.02 9.58 -15.09
N ILE A 9 14.37 9.49 -16.39
CA ILE A 9 14.01 8.37 -17.25
C ILE A 9 14.66 7.07 -16.75
N ASP A 10 15.93 7.11 -16.42
CA ASP A 10 16.67 5.95 -15.93
C ASP A 10 16.14 5.48 -14.58
N PHE A 11 15.83 6.41 -13.68
CA PHE A 11 15.13 6.12 -12.43
C PHE A 11 13.79 5.44 -12.69
N GLY A 12 12.92 6.02 -13.54
CA GLY A 12 11.61 5.45 -13.84
C GLY A 12 11.70 4.05 -14.45
N ARG A 13 12.67 3.83 -15.35
CA ARG A 13 12.95 2.52 -15.94
C ARG A 13 13.39 1.52 -14.89
N ALA A 14 14.37 1.85 -14.06
CA ALA A 14 14.85 1.00 -12.98
C ALA A 14 13.73 0.70 -11.96
N ALA A 15 12.90 1.69 -11.68
CA ALA A 15 11.97 1.66 -10.58
C ALA A 15 10.64 0.96 -10.88
N LEU A 16 10.20 0.96 -12.14
CA LEU A 16 8.85 0.55 -12.52
C LEU A 16 8.80 -0.37 -13.75
N LEU A 17 9.83 -0.37 -14.61
CA LEU A 17 9.80 -1.07 -15.90
C LEU A 17 10.75 -2.27 -15.98
N ARG A 18 12.02 -2.12 -15.57
CA ARG A 18 13.08 -3.11 -15.76
C ARG A 18 13.23 -4.04 -14.54
N PRO A 19 12.81 -5.31 -14.61
CA PRO A 19 12.94 -6.22 -13.49
C PRO A 19 14.40 -6.57 -13.20
N VAL A 20 14.73 -6.81 -11.94
CA VAL A 20 15.98 -7.50 -11.59
C VAL A 20 15.86 -9.00 -11.91
N PRO A 21 16.95 -9.67 -12.32
CA PRO A 21 16.97 -11.12 -12.45
C PRO A 21 16.56 -11.78 -11.13
N ARG A 22 15.66 -12.76 -11.21
CA ARG A 22 15.18 -13.51 -10.05
C ARG A 22 14.69 -14.88 -10.46
N ASP A 23 14.94 -15.85 -9.59
CA ASP A 23 14.36 -17.18 -9.67
C ASP A 23 13.43 -17.39 -8.48
N HIS A 24 12.12 -17.47 -8.75
CA HIS A 24 11.09 -17.80 -7.76
C HIS A 24 10.14 -18.88 -8.33
N TRP A 25 10.69 -19.90 -9.00
CA TRP A 25 9.89 -21.03 -9.45
C TRP A 25 9.21 -21.72 -8.25
N GLN A 26 7.98 -22.17 -8.48
CA GLN A 26 7.15 -22.85 -7.47
C GLN A 26 6.42 -24.01 -8.11
N GLU A 27 6.29 -25.09 -7.35
CA GLU A 27 5.56 -26.29 -7.75
C GLU A 27 4.05 -26.03 -7.83
N PRO A 28 3.29 -26.76 -8.68
CA PRO A 28 1.85 -26.57 -8.83
C PRO A 28 1.05 -26.67 -7.51
N SER A 29 1.43 -27.56 -6.60
CA SER A 29 0.80 -27.73 -5.28
C SER A 29 1.00 -26.49 -4.39
N GLN A 30 2.16 -25.85 -4.47
CA GLN A 30 2.46 -24.61 -3.74
C GLN A 30 1.61 -23.45 -4.30
N VAL A 31 1.40 -23.39 -5.61
CA VAL A 31 0.53 -22.40 -6.26
C VAL A 31 -0.93 -22.58 -5.82
N LEU A 32 -1.44 -23.81 -5.77
CA LEU A 32 -2.81 -24.08 -5.33
C LEU A 32 -3.01 -23.66 -3.86
N ARG A 33 -2.10 -24.07 -2.97
CA ARG A 33 -2.12 -23.64 -1.55
C ARG A 33 -2.14 -22.12 -1.42
N ARG A 34 -1.29 -21.42 -2.19
CA ARG A 34 -1.26 -19.95 -2.19
C ARG A 34 -2.59 -19.33 -2.57
N ARG A 35 -3.26 -19.86 -3.60
CA ARG A 35 -4.57 -19.37 -4.05
C ARG A 35 -5.65 -19.54 -3.00
N ILE A 36 -5.72 -20.73 -2.39
CA ILE A 36 -6.72 -21.03 -1.35
C ILE A 36 -6.50 -20.11 -0.15
N VAL A 37 -5.29 -20.05 0.39
CA VAL A 37 -4.99 -19.20 1.54
C VAL A 37 -5.23 -17.73 1.21
N ALA A 38 -4.77 -17.26 0.04
CA ALA A 38 -4.98 -15.87 -0.36
C ALA A 38 -6.47 -15.52 -0.49
N ALA A 39 -7.29 -16.42 -1.05
CA ALA A 39 -8.74 -16.21 -1.18
C ALA A 39 -9.44 -16.18 0.18
N VAL A 40 -9.12 -17.11 1.08
CA VAL A 40 -9.69 -17.13 2.44
C VAL A 40 -9.30 -15.87 3.21
N THR A 41 -8.02 -15.50 3.19
CA THR A 41 -7.54 -14.27 3.81
C THR A 41 -8.21 -13.03 3.23
N LEU A 42 -8.47 -12.99 1.91
CA LEU A 42 -9.18 -11.88 1.27
C LEU A 42 -10.56 -11.67 1.90
N VAL A 43 -11.33 -12.76 2.01
CA VAL A 43 -12.71 -12.71 2.51
C VAL A 43 -12.71 -12.27 3.97
N VAL A 44 -11.87 -12.88 4.81
CA VAL A 44 -11.79 -12.53 6.24
C VAL A 44 -11.31 -11.09 6.43
N GLY A 45 -10.25 -10.68 5.72
CA GLY A 45 -9.71 -9.33 5.82
C GLY A 45 -10.67 -8.26 5.32
N ALA A 46 -11.43 -8.53 4.24
CA ALA A 46 -12.45 -7.61 3.75
C ALA A 46 -13.60 -7.41 4.77
N VAL A 47 -14.02 -8.48 5.46
CA VAL A 47 -15.02 -8.39 6.53
C VAL A 47 -14.49 -7.56 7.71
N PHE A 48 -13.24 -7.78 8.12
CA PHE A 48 -12.62 -7.04 9.22
C PHE A 48 -12.45 -5.56 8.88
N LEU A 49 -12.02 -5.23 7.66
CA LEU A 49 -11.90 -3.84 7.17
C LEU A 49 -13.28 -3.15 7.15
N TRP A 50 -14.28 -3.83 6.59
CA TRP A 50 -15.65 -3.32 6.54
C TRP A 50 -16.21 -3.04 7.94
N TYR A 51 -15.92 -3.92 8.90
CA TYR A 51 -16.35 -3.75 10.28
C TYR A 51 -15.58 -2.62 10.97
N SER A 52 -14.25 -2.59 10.87
CA SER A 52 -13.41 -1.62 11.59
C SER A 52 -13.72 -0.17 11.23
N LEU A 53 -14.15 0.10 9.99
CA LEU A 53 -14.48 1.46 9.52
C LEU A 53 -15.87 1.95 9.91
N ARG A 54 -16.71 1.08 10.49
CA ARG A 54 -18.00 1.48 11.08
C ARG A 54 -17.88 1.85 12.56
N ILE A 55 -16.71 1.61 13.16
CA ILE A 55 -16.46 1.97 14.54
C ILE A 55 -16.37 3.50 14.61
N PRO A 56 -17.12 4.16 15.51
CA PRO A 56 -17.05 5.62 15.66
C PRO A 56 -15.64 6.09 16.05
N ALA A 57 -15.24 7.27 15.55
CA ALA A 57 -14.00 7.90 15.97
C ALA A 57 -14.01 8.15 17.50
N GLY A 58 -12.91 7.81 18.17
CA GLY A 58 -12.78 7.89 19.63
C GLY A 58 -13.16 6.61 20.40
N ASP A 59 -13.78 5.62 19.75
CA ASP A 59 -14.03 4.30 20.37
C ASP A 59 -12.74 3.45 20.42
N PRO A 60 -12.26 3.03 21.60
CA PRO A 60 -11.05 2.20 21.74
C PRO A 60 -11.12 0.86 20.98
N ALA A 61 -12.33 0.35 20.68
CA ALA A 61 -12.51 -0.86 19.90
C ALA A 61 -11.84 -0.75 18.51
N PHE A 62 -11.73 0.45 17.95
CA PHE A 62 -11.06 0.71 16.68
C PHE A 62 -9.64 0.15 16.66
N TYR A 63 -8.87 0.34 17.74
CA TYR A 63 -7.49 -0.12 17.81
C TYR A 63 -7.38 -1.65 17.78
N GLY A 64 -8.24 -2.33 18.53
CA GLY A 64 -8.28 -3.80 18.56
C GLY A 64 -8.64 -4.40 17.21
N TRP A 65 -9.68 -3.86 16.56
CA TRP A 65 -10.15 -4.36 15.26
C TRP A 65 -9.17 -4.09 14.12
N THR A 66 -8.53 -2.93 14.10
CA THR A 66 -7.52 -2.60 13.09
C THR A 66 -6.21 -3.36 13.28
N LEU A 67 -5.82 -3.68 14.52
CA LEU A 67 -4.71 -4.61 14.79
C LEU A 67 -5.07 -6.04 14.37
N ALA A 68 -6.29 -6.48 14.64
CA ALA A 68 -6.76 -7.80 14.24
C ALA A 68 -6.82 -7.93 12.70
N LEU A 69 -7.25 -6.89 12.00
CA LEU A 69 -7.19 -6.80 10.54
C LEU A 69 -5.74 -6.96 10.03
N ALA A 70 -4.79 -6.22 10.60
CA ALA A 70 -3.39 -6.36 10.23
C ALA A 70 -2.87 -7.79 10.49
N ALA A 71 -3.25 -8.40 11.62
CA ALA A 71 -2.90 -9.78 11.93
C ALA A 71 -3.45 -10.77 10.89
N VAL A 72 -4.70 -10.59 10.42
CA VAL A 72 -5.27 -11.41 9.34
C VAL A 72 -4.41 -11.33 8.08
N TRP A 73 -4.02 -10.13 7.66
CA TRP A 73 -3.16 -9.95 6.49
C TRP A 73 -1.79 -10.59 6.65
N ILE A 74 -1.13 -10.34 7.79
CA ILE A 74 0.22 -10.85 8.09
C ILE A 74 0.21 -12.38 8.16
N VAL A 75 -0.68 -12.95 8.98
CA VAL A 75 -0.77 -14.41 9.16
C VAL A 75 -1.15 -15.08 7.85
N GLY A 76 -2.13 -14.55 7.12
CA GLY A 76 -2.51 -15.05 5.81
C GLY A 76 -1.37 -15.01 4.80
N ALA A 77 -0.56 -13.95 4.83
CA ALA A 77 0.58 -13.81 3.94
C ALA A 77 1.66 -14.89 4.17
N PHE A 78 2.04 -15.11 5.43
CA PHE A 78 3.02 -16.14 5.80
C PHE A 78 2.46 -17.56 5.68
N ALA A 79 1.18 -17.75 5.97
CA ALA A 79 0.50 -19.03 5.75
C ALA A 79 0.43 -19.38 4.25
N SER A 80 0.39 -18.40 3.34
CA SER A 80 0.35 -18.63 1.90
C SER A 80 1.66 -19.26 1.37
N GLY A 81 2.83 -18.79 1.83
CA GLY A 81 4.15 -19.31 1.43
C GLY A 81 5.26 -18.26 1.57
N PRO A 82 6.51 -18.58 1.12
CA PRO A 82 7.66 -17.70 1.34
C PRO A 82 7.49 -16.31 0.72
N LEU A 83 7.91 -15.29 1.46
CA LEU A 83 7.93 -13.89 1.06
C LEU A 83 9.38 -13.44 0.89
N HIS A 84 9.62 -12.60 -0.11
CA HIS A 84 10.95 -12.13 -0.45
C HIS A 84 11.01 -10.62 -0.29
N LEU A 85 12.09 -10.10 0.27
CA LEU A 85 12.30 -8.66 0.42
C LEU A 85 12.63 -7.99 -0.91
N GLY A 86 13.27 -8.72 -1.83
CA GLY A 86 13.60 -8.22 -3.17
C GLY A 86 14.82 -7.29 -3.20
N HIS A 87 15.17 -6.90 -4.42
CA HIS A 87 16.31 -6.05 -4.74
C HIS A 87 15.96 -5.10 -5.90
N ALA A 88 16.62 -3.96 -6.01
CA ALA A 88 16.48 -3.01 -7.11
C ALA A 88 17.82 -2.74 -7.78
N TRP A 89 17.75 -2.25 -9.03
CA TRP A 89 18.90 -1.69 -9.72
C TRP A 89 19.40 -0.44 -8.97
N THR A 90 20.70 -0.38 -8.72
CA THR A 90 21.35 0.81 -8.18
C THR A 90 21.70 1.78 -9.31
N ARG A 91 21.90 3.06 -8.96
CA ARG A 91 22.38 4.08 -9.91
C ARG A 91 23.71 3.70 -10.58
N SER A 92 24.56 2.96 -9.87
CA SER A 92 25.85 2.45 -10.38
C SER A 92 25.73 1.22 -11.29
N GLY A 93 24.51 0.73 -11.58
CA GLY A 93 24.28 -0.44 -12.44
C GLY A 93 24.34 -1.79 -11.73
N GLY A 94 24.55 -1.81 -10.41
CA GLY A 94 24.50 -3.00 -9.57
C GLY A 94 23.09 -3.33 -9.07
N VAL A 95 23.00 -4.29 -8.14
CA VAL A 95 21.74 -4.71 -7.50
C VAL A 95 21.87 -4.54 -5.98
N GLY A 96 20.89 -3.91 -5.34
CA GLY A 96 20.88 -3.64 -3.89
C GLY A 96 19.49 -3.62 -3.30
N ARG A 97 19.33 -3.25 -2.02
CA ARG A 97 17.99 -3.14 -1.41
C ARG A 97 17.23 -1.95 -2.01
N PRO A 98 15.90 -2.06 -2.24
CA PRO A 98 15.10 -1.03 -2.90
C PRO A 98 14.81 0.22 -2.02
N ILE A 99 15.67 0.56 -1.05
CA ILE A 99 15.38 1.59 -0.04
C ILE A 99 15.27 2.97 -0.69
N VAL A 100 16.36 3.48 -1.29
CA VAL A 100 16.42 4.84 -1.87
C VAL A 100 15.32 5.04 -2.92
N GLN A 101 15.12 4.04 -3.77
CA GLN A 101 14.08 4.07 -4.79
C GLN A 101 12.67 4.16 -4.17
N SER A 102 12.42 3.43 -3.08
CA SER A 102 11.13 3.48 -2.38
C SER A 102 10.91 4.83 -1.71
N LEU A 103 11.94 5.43 -1.12
CA LEU A 103 11.85 6.78 -0.55
C LEU A 103 11.46 7.81 -1.63
N ALA A 104 12.09 7.74 -2.79
CA ALA A 104 11.79 8.64 -3.91
C ALA A 104 10.35 8.42 -4.46
N LEU A 105 9.92 7.16 -4.62
CA LEU A 105 8.55 6.86 -5.03
C LEU A 105 7.51 7.27 -3.97
N ALA A 106 7.81 7.10 -2.69
CA ALA A 106 6.97 7.56 -1.58
C ALA A 106 6.81 9.08 -1.60
N ALA A 107 7.91 9.83 -1.75
CA ALA A 107 7.88 11.28 -1.86
C ALA A 107 7.04 11.74 -3.06
N LEU A 108 7.21 11.08 -4.23
CA LEU A 108 6.45 11.39 -5.43
C LEU A 108 4.94 11.17 -5.23
N ILE A 109 4.55 9.99 -4.74
CA ILE A 109 3.12 9.69 -4.56
C ILE A 109 2.50 10.56 -3.46
N THR A 110 3.21 10.83 -2.37
CA THR A 110 2.78 11.81 -1.35
C THR A 110 2.56 13.18 -1.98
N GLY A 111 3.49 13.68 -2.79
CA GLY A 111 3.34 14.97 -3.48
C GLY A 111 2.12 15.03 -4.38
N VAL A 112 1.81 13.96 -5.11
CA VAL A 112 0.60 13.86 -5.94
C VAL A 112 -0.68 13.95 -5.09
N PHE A 113 -0.71 13.28 -3.93
CA PHE A 113 -1.89 13.31 -3.05
C PHE A 113 -2.06 14.65 -2.35
N LEU A 114 -0.97 15.27 -1.89
CA LEU A 114 -1.00 16.61 -1.33
C LEU A 114 -1.47 17.63 -2.39
N ALA A 115 -0.95 17.55 -3.62
CA ALA A 115 -1.46 18.39 -4.71
C ALA A 115 -2.96 18.15 -4.98
N GLY A 116 -3.42 16.89 -4.93
CA GLY A 116 -4.83 16.53 -5.03
C GLY A 116 -5.68 17.11 -3.89
N ALA A 117 -5.11 17.25 -2.68
CA ALA A 117 -5.79 17.85 -1.54
C ALA A 117 -6.21 19.31 -1.80
N VAL A 118 -5.47 20.05 -2.62
CA VAL A 118 -5.84 21.42 -3.07
C VAL A 118 -7.18 21.41 -3.79
N VAL A 119 -7.43 20.40 -4.65
CA VAL A 119 -8.69 20.26 -5.37
C VAL A 119 -9.79 19.75 -4.44
N VAL A 120 -9.49 18.75 -3.60
CA VAL A 120 -10.44 18.13 -2.67
C VAL A 120 -10.97 19.14 -1.65
N ALA A 121 -10.11 20.03 -1.15
CA ALA A 121 -10.50 21.08 -0.21
C ALA A 121 -11.61 21.99 -0.75
N GLN A 122 -11.72 22.14 -2.08
CA GLN A 122 -12.73 22.98 -2.73
C GLN A 122 -14.04 22.24 -3.03
N ILE A 123 -14.14 20.93 -2.74
CA ILE A 123 -15.30 20.09 -3.08
C ILE A 123 -15.84 19.42 -1.80
N PRO A 124 -16.81 20.05 -1.11
CA PRO A 124 -17.29 19.57 0.20
C PRO A 124 -17.74 18.11 0.26
N PRO A 125 -18.46 17.55 -0.76
CA PRO A 125 -18.82 16.13 -0.76
C PRO A 125 -17.62 15.17 -0.79
N LEU A 126 -16.45 15.62 -1.24
CA LEU A 126 -15.22 14.82 -1.22
C LEU A 126 -14.46 14.98 0.10
N ARG A 127 -14.53 16.16 0.73
CA ARG A 127 -13.82 16.47 1.96
C ARG A 127 -14.40 15.78 3.19
N GLY A 128 -15.72 15.83 3.38
CA GLY A 128 -16.38 15.30 4.59
C GLY A 128 -16.00 13.85 4.95
N PRO A 129 -16.04 12.90 3.98
CA PRO A 129 -15.60 11.52 4.23
C PRO A 129 -14.12 11.39 4.61
N VAL A 130 -13.25 12.27 4.12
CA VAL A 130 -11.82 12.30 4.48
C VAL A 130 -11.64 12.81 5.89
N ASP A 131 -12.34 13.88 6.26
CA ASP A 131 -12.31 14.41 7.63
C ASP A 131 -12.78 13.34 8.63
N ALA A 132 -13.89 12.64 8.36
CA ALA A 132 -14.37 11.55 9.21
C ALA A 132 -13.35 10.39 9.37
N LEU A 133 -12.55 10.11 8.34
CA LEU A 133 -11.46 9.14 8.44
C LEU A 133 -10.33 9.67 9.33
N LEU A 134 -9.92 10.92 9.13
CA LEU A 134 -8.86 11.59 9.89
C LEU A 134 -9.25 11.84 11.35
N ASP A 135 -10.54 11.90 11.66
CA ASP A 135 -11.06 12.07 13.02
C ASP A 135 -10.67 10.93 13.96
N HIS A 136 -10.41 9.73 13.45
CA HIS A 136 -9.84 8.63 14.24
C HIS A 136 -8.46 8.98 14.82
N ALA A 137 -7.68 9.79 14.10
CA ALA A 137 -6.39 10.30 14.55
C ALA A 137 -6.52 11.54 15.45
N ARG A 138 -7.56 12.37 15.24
CA ARG A 138 -7.80 13.60 16.02
C ARG A 138 -8.37 13.32 17.40
N PHE A 139 -9.34 12.43 17.50
CA PHE A 139 -9.97 12.05 18.78
C PHE A 139 -9.25 10.89 19.49
N GLY A 140 -8.35 10.20 18.79
CA GLY A 140 -7.54 9.10 19.32
C GLY A 140 -6.13 9.53 19.76
N SER A 141 -5.33 8.53 20.16
CA SER A 141 -3.90 8.74 20.39
C SER A 141 -3.16 8.72 19.05
N LEU A 142 -2.70 9.89 18.59
CA LEU A 142 -1.98 10.02 17.31
C LEU A 142 -0.78 9.05 17.19
N PRO A 143 0.10 8.89 18.21
CA PRO A 143 1.17 7.89 18.13
C PRO A 143 0.66 6.45 17.99
N LEU A 144 -0.44 6.10 18.66
CA LEU A 144 -1.02 4.77 18.58
C LEU A 144 -1.63 4.51 17.19
N VAL A 145 -2.39 5.48 16.66
CA VAL A 145 -2.97 5.43 15.31
C VAL A 145 -1.86 5.32 14.27
N TRP A 146 -0.76 6.06 14.43
CA TRP A 146 0.40 5.97 13.54
C TRP A 146 1.04 4.57 13.54
N VAL A 147 1.27 3.98 14.72
CA VAL A 147 1.82 2.62 14.84
C VAL A 147 0.89 1.60 14.18
N ILE A 148 -0.41 1.67 14.47
CA ILE A 148 -1.42 0.77 13.89
C ILE A 148 -1.51 0.92 12.38
N THR A 149 -1.49 2.16 11.87
CA THR A 149 -1.49 2.46 10.44
C THR A 149 -0.26 1.89 9.75
N THR A 150 0.90 2.01 10.40
CA THR A 150 2.17 1.45 9.89
C THR A 150 2.11 -0.08 9.83
N ILE A 151 1.62 -0.73 10.89
CA ILE A 151 1.45 -2.19 10.96
C ILE A 151 0.45 -2.67 9.89
N ASN A 152 -0.65 -1.94 9.69
CA ASN A 152 -1.61 -2.23 8.62
C ASN A 152 -0.96 -2.11 7.23
N GLY A 153 -0.24 -1.03 6.95
CA GLY A 153 0.48 -0.87 5.68
C GLY A 153 1.49 -2.00 5.42
N ILE A 154 2.18 -2.48 6.46
CA ILE A 154 3.04 -3.67 6.37
C ILE A 154 2.19 -4.89 6.01
N GLY A 155 1.15 -5.19 6.79
CA GLY A 155 0.29 -6.35 6.57
C GLY A 155 -0.33 -6.37 5.18
N GLU A 156 -0.86 -5.25 4.72
CA GLU A 156 -1.44 -5.09 3.40
C GLU A 156 -0.41 -5.40 2.30
N GLU A 157 0.82 -4.89 2.38
CA GLU A 157 1.82 -5.19 1.35
C GLU A 157 2.33 -6.63 1.39
N LEU A 158 2.44 -7.24 2.58
CA LEU A 158 2.74 -8.66 2.72
C LEU A 158 1.64 -9.51 2.06
N TYR A 159 0.38 -9.12 2.21
CA TYR A 159 -0.74 -9.83 1.62
C TYR A 159 -0.91 -9.54 0.12
N PHE A 160 -1.20 -8.30 -0.26
CA PHE A 160 -1.54 -7.91 -1.64
C PHE A 160 -0.35 -8.04 -2.59
N ARG A 161 0.85 -7.60 -2.19
CA ARG A 161 2.08 -7.64 -3.03
C ARG A 161 2.96 -8.86 -2.74
N GLY A 162 2.69 -9.58 -1.65
CA GLY A 162 3.32 -10.87 -1.36
C GLY A 162 2.44 -12.04 -1.79
N ALA A 163 1.49 -12.43 -0.93
CA ALA A 163 0.70 -13.65 -1.10
C ALA A 163 -0.22 -13.64 -2.32
N LEU A 164 -1.07 -12.63 -2.47
CA LEU A 164 -2.00 -12.52 -3.60
C LEU A 164 -1.23 -12.36 -4.92
N PHE A 165 -0.25 -11.47 -4.96
CA PHE A 165 0.61 -11.25 -6.14
C PHE A 165 1.29 -12.54 -6.62
N ALA A 166 1.73 -13.39 -5.69
CA ALA A 166 2.31 -14.70 -6.01
C ALA A 166 1.27 -15.73 -6.47
N ALA A 167 0.03 -15.66 -5.97
CA ALA A 167 -1.03 -16.63 -6.27
C ALA A 167 -1.65 -16.49 -7.67
N VAL A 168 -1.67 -15.27 -8.22
CA VAL A 168 -2.42 -14.93 -9.46
C VAL A 168 -1.59 -15.01 -10.75
N GLY A 169 -0.30 -15.33 -10.65
CA GLY A 169 0.60 -15.54 -11.79
C GLY A 169 1.20 -14.27 -12.39
N ARG A 170 2.38 -14.42 -13.03
CA ARG A 170 3.27 -13.30 -13.38
C ARG A 170 2.68 -12.26 -14.35
N ARG A 171 1.87 -12.69 -15.32
CA ARG A 171 1.38 -11.83 -16.41
C ARG A 171 0.40 -10.76 -15.93
N HIS A 172 -0.48 -11.12 -15.00
CA HIS A 172 -1.58 -10.25 -14.56
C HIS A 172 -1.43 -9.79 -13.10
N ALA A 173 -0.34 -10.14 -12.41
CA ALA A 173 -0.19 -9.89 -10.98
C ALA A 173 -0.33 -8.41 -10.58
N VAL A 174 0.21 -7.48 -11.38
CA VAL A 174 0.03 -6.04 -11.12
C VAL A 174 -1.45 -5.69 -11.17
N SER A 175 -2.11 -5.94 -12.31
CA SER A 175 -3.51 -5.60 -12.51
C SER A 175 -4.45 -6.27 -11.49
N ILE A 176 -4.30 -7.57 -11.25
CA ILE A 176 -5.17 -8.30 -10.32
C ILE A 176 -4.96 -7.82 -8.89
N SER A 177 -3.71 -7.68 -8.41
CA SER A 177 -3.47 -7.19 -7.04
C SER A 177 -3.99 -5.76 -6.85
N THR A 178 -3.83 -4.89 -7.83
CA THR A 178 -4.37 -3.53 -7.80
C THR A 178 -5.89 -3.54 -7.78
N VAL A 179 -6.55 -4.26 -8.70
CA VAL A 179 -8.01 -4.33 -8.76
C VAL A 179 -8.59 -4.91 -7.48
N VAL A 180 -8.05 -6.01 -6.98
CA VAL A 180 -8.53 -6.62 -5.73
C VAL A 180 -8.31 -5.69 -4.54
N TYR A 181 -7.18 -5.00 -4.46
CA TYR A 181 -6.95 -4.00 -3.40
C TYR A 181 -7.96 -2.86 -3.48
N THR A 182 -8.15 -2.27 -4.66
CA THR A 182 -9.13 -1.22 -4.90
C THR A 182 -10.56 -1.66 -4.55
N LEU A 183 -10.97 -2.87 -4.95
CA LEU A 183 -12.30 -3.41 -4.66
C LEU A 183 -12.52 -3.65 -3.16
N THR A 184 -11.51 -4.15 -2.45
CA THR A 184 -11.57 -4.27 -0.98
C THR A 184 -11.81 -2.91 -0.33
N THR A 185 -11.22 -1.85 -0.88
CA THR A 185 -11.43 -0.47 -0.40
C THR A 185 -12.78 0.13 -0.80
N VAL A 186 -13.48 -0.37 -1.82
CA VAL A 186 -14.85 0.11 -2.16
C VAL A 186 -15.79 -0.07 -0.97
N GLY A 187 -15.60 -1.13 -0.17
CA GLY A 187 -16.37 -1.40 1.04
C GLY A 187 -16.29 -0.30 2.12
N THR A 188 -15.32 0.62 2.02
CA THR A 188 -15.18 1.78 2.92
C THR A 188 -16.23 2.86 2.66
N GLY A 189 -16.80 2.92 1.45
CA GLY A 189 -17.72 4.00 1.07
C GLY A 189 -17.07 5.38 0.87
N ILE A 190 -15.72 5.47 0.87
CA ILE A 190 -14.98 6.72 0.73
C ILE A 190 -14.34 6.77 -0.67
N PRO A 191 -14.90 7.52 -1.64
CA PRO A 191 -14.42 7.51 -3.03
C PRO A 191 -12.94 7.88 -3.17
N LEU A 192 -12.46 8.84 -2.38
CA LEU A 192 -11.05 9.24 -2.39
C LEU A 192 -10.12 8.14 -1.86
N LEU A 193 -10.57 7.33 -0.91
CA LEU A 193 -9.80 6.19 -0.42
C LEU A 193 -9.74 5.08 -1.48
N VAL A 194 -10.81 4.89 -2.27
CA VAL A 194 -10.82 3.98 -3.42
C VAL A 194 -9.83 4.44 -4.50
N LEU A 195 -9.83 5.72 -4.83
CA LEU A 195 -8.84 6.31 -5.73
C LEU A 195 -7.42 6.13 -5.16
N ALA A 196 -7.26 6.34 -3.86
CA ALA A 196 -5.99 6.17 -3.17
C ALA A 196 -5.46 4.74 -3.32
N ALA A 197 -6.33 3.77 -3.03
CA ALA A 197 -6.05 2.36 -3.15
C ALA A 197 -5.72 1.96 -4.59
N PHE A 198 -6.35 2.54 -5.60
CA PHE A 198 -5.98 2.31 -7.00
C PHE A 198 -4.57 2.83 -7.34
N MET A 199 -4.26 4.08 -6.98
CA MET A 199 -2.98 4.71 -7.33
C MET A 199 -1.81 4.06 -6.59
N LEU A 200 -1.92 3.92 -5.27
CA LEU A 200 -0.93 3.22 -4.44
C LEU A 200 -0.87 1.73 -4.81
N GLY A 201 -2.06 1.15 -5.03
CA GLY A 201 -2.37 -0.05 -5.81
C GLY A 201 -1.35 -0.38 -6.88
N LEU A 202 -1.42 0.44 -7.92
CA LEU A 202 -0.66 0.33 -9.14
C LEU A 202 0.83 0.57 -8.89
N LEU A 203 1.19 1.62 -8.16
CA LEU A 203 2.58 1.97 -7.88
C LEU A 203 3.33 0.84 -7.16
N CYS A 204 2.78 0.35 -6.04
CA CYS A 204 3.34 -0.76 -5.29
C CYS A 204 3.36 -2.06 -6.11
N GLY A 205 2.35 -2.31 -6.95
CA GLY A 205 2.33 -3.46 -7.87
C GLY A 205 3.45 -3.40 -8.92
N LEU A 206 3.66 -2.25 -9.54
CA LEU A 206 4.74 -2.01 -10.52
C LEU A 206 6.10 -2.16 -9.86
N GLN A 207 6.30 -1.55 -8.69
CA GLN A 207 7.54 -1.66 -7.94
C GLN A 207 7.80 -3.12 -7.53
N ARG A 208 6.80 -3.82 -6.99
CA ARG A 208 6.88 -5.24 -6.64
C ARG A 208 7.30 -6.11 -7.83
N ARG A 209 6.78 -5.82 -9.03
CA ARG A 209 7.12 -6.57 -10.25
C ARG A 209 8.60 -6.48 -10.57
N VAL A 210 9.17 -5.29 -10.48
CA VAL A 210 10.57 -5.07 -10.85
C VAL A 210 11.55 -5.44 -9.75
N THR A 211 11.20 -5.24 -8.48
CA THR A 211 12.12 -5.52 -7.36
C THR A 211 12.12 -6.98 -6.93
N GLY A 212 11.08 -7.72 -7.32
CA GLY A 212 10.96 -9.11 -6.91
C GLY A 212 10.55 -9.33 -5.45
N GLY A 213 10.33 -8.28 -4.65
CA GLY A 213 9.94 -8.44 -3.25
C GLY A 213 9.10 -7.32 -2.67
N VAL A 214 8.66 -7.54 -1.44
CA VAL A 214 7.67 -6.71 -0.73
C VAL A 214 8.28 -5.52 -0.01
N LEU A 215 9.60 -5.50 0.26
CA LEU A 215 10.23 -4.43 1.02
C LEU A 215 10.01 -3.05 0.39
N GLY A 216 10.18 -2.95 -0.93
CA GLY A 216 9.99 -1.68 -1.63
C GLY A 216 8.54 -1.14 -1.48
N PRO A 217 7.53 -1.93 -1.89
CA PRO A 217 6.13 -1.61 -1.68
C PRO A 217 5.78 -1.26 -0.23
N THR A 218 6.27 -2.03 0.75
CA THR A 218 6.05 -1.78 2.17
C THR A 218 6.59 -0.41 2.59
N LEU A 219 7.81 -0.04 2.16
CA LEU A 219 8.38 1.26 2.45
C LEU A 219 7.55 2.39 1.81
N VAL A 220 7.15 2.24 0.54
CA VAL A 220 6.30 3.23 -0.15
C VAL A 220 4.98 3.43 0.59
N HIS A 221 4.32 2.33 0.93
CA HIS A 221 3.02 2.36 1.61
C HIS A 221 3.14 3.02 2.99
N CYS A 222 4.03 2.53 3.86
CA CYS A 222 4.15 3.06 5.22
C CYS A 222 4.53 4.55 5.25
N LEU A 223 5.42 4.98 4.34
CA LEU A 223 5.80 6.40 4.24
C LEU A 223 4.66 7.26 3.71
N TRP A 224 3.93 6.79 2.69
CA TRP A 224 2.75 7.49 2.20
C TRP A 224 1.66 7.60 3.28
N SER A 225 1.31 6.50 3.95
CA SER A 225 0.28 6.51 5.00
C SER A 225 0.68 7.39 6.18
N SER A 226 1.95 7.34 6.61
CA SER A 226 2.46 8.25 7.64
C SER A 226 2.37 9.70 7.17
N SER A 227 2.77 9.98 5.92
CA SER A 227 2.70 11.34 5.37
C SER A 227 1.26 11.85 5.31
N MET A 228 0.29 11.03 4.88
CA MET A 228 -1.12 11.41 4.88
C MET A 228 -1.63 11.67 6.29
N LEU A 229 -1.26 10.83 7.26
CA LEU A 229 -1.65 11.01 8.66
C LEU A 229 -1.16 12.35 9.26
N PHE A 230 0.08 12.75 8.96
CA PHE A 230 0.70 13.95 9.56
C PHE A 230 0.56 15.23 8.72
N LEU A 231 0.53 15.13 7.39
CA LEU A 231 0.57 16.29 6.50
C LEU A 231 -0.80 16.65 5.92
N LEU A 232 -1.70 15.67 5.73
CA LEU A 232 -3.00 15.94 5.10
C LEU A 232 -3.91 16.79 5.99
N PRO A 233 -4.10 16.51 7.30
CA PRO A 233 -4.94 17.36 8.15
C PRO A 233 -4.54 18.84 8.15
N PRO A 234 -3.27 19.23 8.46
CA PRO A 234 -2.91 20.65 8.48
C PRO A 234 -2.98 21.28 7.09
N MET A 235 -2.75 20.51 6.02
CA MET A 235 -2.92 21.02 4.66
C MET A 235 -4.37 21.35 4.34
N LEU A 236 -5.32 20.49 4.72
CA LEU A 236 -6.74 20.75 4.54
C LEU A 236 -7.21 21.93 5.39
N ASP A 237 -6.73 22.05 6.63
CA ASP A 237 -7.07 23.16 7.53
C ASP A 237 -6.59 24.53 7.00
N VAL A 238 -5.46 24.57 6.29
CA VAL A 238 -4.95 25.80 5.65
C VAL A 238 -5.75 26.17 4.38
N LEU A 239 -6.32 25.19 3.70
CA LEU A 239 -7.01 25.38 2.40
C LEU A 239 -8.48 25.79 2.52
N GLY A 240 -9.02 25.89 3.74
CA GLY A 240 -10.43 26.21 4.03
C GLY A 240 -11.19 24.97 4.44
#